data_AF-A0A0F8YXM0-F1
#
_entry.id   AF-A0A0F8YXM0-F1
#
_cell.length_a   1.000
_cell.length_b   1.000
_cell.length_c   1.000
_cell.angle_alpha   90.00
_cell.angle_beta   90.00
_cell.angle_gamma   90.00
#
_symmetry.space_group_name_H-M   'P 1'
#
loop_
_entity.id
_entity.type
_entity.pdbx_description
1 polymer ?
#
loop_
_entity_poly.entity_id
_entity_poly.type
_entity_poly.pdbx_seq_one_letter_code
_entity_poly.pdbx_strand_id
1 'polypeptide(L)' 'MGVYKKDNTWYIDYYVNGRRKRESIGPSKELAKKVLQKRKVQIAENKYLDVKRNE' A
#
# COMPACT_ATOMS: atom_id res chain seq x y z
N MET A 1 5.08 -9.33 -1.06
CA MET A 1 4.45 -8.21 -0.34
C MET A 1 5.43 -7.67 0.69
N GLY A 2 5.69 -6.37 0.70
CA GLY A 2 6.63 -5.78 1.65
C GLY A 2 6.74 -4.27 1.50
N VAL A 3 7.55 -3.67 2.36
CA VAL A 3 7.96 -2.26 2.26
C VAL A 3 9.38 -2.22 1.73
N TYR A 4 9.62 -1.38 0.73
CA TYR A 4 10.97 -1.15 0.21
C TYR A 4 11.21 0.35 0.03
N LYS A 5 12.46 0.77 0.15
CA LYS A 5 12.88 2.15 -0.09
C LYS A 5 13.44 2.25 -1.50
N LYS A 6 13.00 3.25 -2.25
CA LYS A 6 13.64 3.65 -3.50
C LYS A 6 13.94 5.15 -3.39
N ASP A 7 15.20 5.51 -3.54
CA ASP A 7 15.70 6.86 -3.28
C ASP A 7 15.35 7.33 -1.86
N ASN A 8 14.54 8.38 -1.75
CA ASN A 8 14.06 8.92 -0.48
C ASN A 8 12.56 8.63 -0.21
N THR A 9 11.95 7.72 -0.98
CA THR A 9 10.53 7.38 -0.87
C THR A 9 10.36 5.91 -0.52
N TRP A 10 9.48 5.65 0.44
CA TRP A 10 9.03 4.31 0.79
C TRP A 10 7.85 3.91 -0.06
N TYR A 11 7.92 2.68 -0.55
CA TYR A 11 6.90 2.06 -1.37
C TYR A 11 6.39 0.83 -0.64
N ILE A 12 5.10 0.57 -0.81
CA ILE A 12 4.47 -0.69 -0.39
C ILE A 12 4.20 -1.54 -1.62
N ASP A 13 4.49 -2.82 -1.51
CA ASP A 13 4.22 -3.85 -2.50
C ASP A 13 3.22 -4.83 -1.91
N TYR A 14 2.07 -5.02 -2.55
CA TYR A 14 1.09 -5.99 -2.13
C TYR A 14 0.27 -6.55 -3.30
N TYR A 15 -0.40 -7.67 -3.09
CA TYR A 15 -1.36 -8.24 -4.03
C TYR A 15 -2.78 -7.99 -3.55
N VAL A 16 -3.65 -7.59 -4.47
CA VAL A 16 -5.09 -7.47 -4.25
C VAL A 16 -5.79 -8.03 -5.48
N ASN A 17 -6.76 -8.92 -5.27
CA ASN A 17 -7.52 -9.57 -6.35
C ASN A 17 -6.64 -10.19 -7.45
N GLY A 18 -5.56 -10.89 -7.04
CA GLY A 18 -4.60 -11.51 -7.96
C GLY A 18 -3.68 -10.55 -8.71
N ARG A 19 -3.81 -9.23 -8.50
CA ARG A 19 -2.99 -8.20 -9.15
C ARG A 19 -1.97 -7.62 -8.19
N ARG A 20 -0.74 -7.44 -8.67
CA ARG A 20 0.34 -6.78 -7.92
C ARG A 20 0.15 -5.27 -7.98
N LYS A 21 -0.02 -4.63 -6.82
CA LYS A 21 -0.02 -3.17 -6.66
C LYS A 21 1.23 -2.69 -5.95
N ARG A 22 1.75 -1.56 -6.42
CA ARG A 22 2.81 -0.81 -5.76
C ARG A 22 2.32 0.62 -5.54
N GLU A 23 2.38 1.08 -4.30
CA GLU A 23 2.00 2.45 -3.92
C GLU A 23 3.19 3.16 -3.29
N SER A 24 3.45 4.40 -3.73
CA SER A 24 4.38 5.31 -3.06
C SER A 24 3.69 5.92 -1.84
N ILE A 25 4.33 5.86 -0.67
CA ILE A 25 3.78 6.40 0.57
C ILE A 25 4.47 7.71 0.96
N GLY A 26 5.78 7.82 0.75
CA GLY A 26 6.57 9.00 1.12
C GLY A 26 7.78 8.65 1.98
N PRO A 27 8.43 9.62 2.66
CA PRO A 27 9.73 9.44 3.28
C PRO A 27 9.73 8.61 4.59
N SER A 28 8.57 8.35 5.19
CA SER A 28 8.46 7.62 6.46
C SER A 28 8.25 6.12 6.27
N LYS A 29 9.22 5.33 6.77
CA LYS A 29 9.15 3.85 6.81
C LYS A 29 7.99 3.35 7.66
N GLU A 30 7.78 3.98 8.81
CA GLU A 30 6.73 3.58 9.75
C GLU A 30 5.35 3.82 9.17
N LEU A 31 5.17 4.96 8.49
CA LEU A 31 3.93 5.23 7.76
C LEU A 31 3.68 4.16 6.71
N ALA A 32 4.69 3.81 5.91
CA ALA A 32 4.56 2.77 4.90
C ALA A 32 4.19 1.39 5.48
N LYS A 33 4.75 1.02 6.64
CA LYS A 33 4.34 -0.20 7.37
C LYS A 33 2.88 -0.15 7.81
N LYS A 34 2.44 0.96 8.41
CA LYS A 34 1.04 1.15 8.86
C LYS A 34 0.06 1.08 7.69
N VAL A 35 0.38 1.73 6.57
CA VAL A 35 -0.45 1.67 5.36
C VAL A 35 -0.52 0.24 4.82
N LEU A 36 0.61 -0.48 4.73
CA LEU A 36 0.61 -1.89 4.30
C LEU A 36 -0.27 -2.76 5.19
N GLN A 37 -0.21 -2.60 6.52
CA GLN A 37 -1.09 -3.31 7.45
C GLN A 37 -2.55 -2.97 7.21
N LYS A 38 -2.89 -1.67 7.05
CA LYS A 38 -4.24 -1.23 6.73
C LYS A 38 -4.76 -1.84 5.42
N ARG A 39 -3.92 -1.90 4.37
CA ARG A 39 -4.28 -2.54 3.09
C ARG A 39 -4.56 -4.02 3.28
N LYS A 40 -3.71 -4.74 4.03
CA LYS A 40 -3.92 -6.17 4.32
C LYS A 40 -5.26 -6.42 5.00
N VAL A 41 -5.61 -5.61 6.00
CA VAL A 41 -6.92 -5.70 6.69
C VAL A 41 -8.06 -5.44 5.71
N GLN A 42 -7.99 -4.38 4.90
CA GLN A 42 -9.01 -4.07 3.89
C GLN A 42 -9.19 -5.19 2.85
N ILE A 43 -8.10 -5.84 2.42
CA ILE A 43 -8.13 -6.96 1.49
C ILE A 43 -8.77 -8.19 2.16
N ALA A 44 -8.39 -8.48 3.40
CA ALA A 44 -8.97 -9.60 4.17
C ALA A 44 -10.47 -9.41 4.42
N GLU A 45 -10.91 -8.18 4.67
CA GLU A 45 -12.33 -7.83 4.84
C GLU A 45 -13.10 -7.74 3.50
N ASN A 46 -12.44 -7.93 2.36
CA ASN A 46 -13.02 -7.69 1.03
C ASN A 46 -13.59 -6.25 0.84
N LYS A 47 -13.06 -5.29 1.61
CA LYS A 47 -13.41 -3.86 1.62
C LYS A 47 -12.31 -2.99 1.01
N TYR A 48 -11.42 -3.56 0.21
CA TYR A 48 -10.40 -2.78 -0.48
C TYR A 48 -11.06 -1.93 -1.58
N LEU A 49 -11.41 -0.69 -1.23
CA LEU A 49 -11.93 0.31 -2.16
C LEU A 49 -10.76 1.10 -2.76
N ASP A 50 -10.47 0.85 -4.04
CA ASP A 50 -9.49 1.62 -4.84
C ASP A 50 -10.09 2.95 -5.32
N VAL A 51 -10.69 3.73 -4.41
CA VAL A 51 -11.30 5.01 -4.79
C VAL A 51 -10.18 6.04 -4.97
N LYS A 52 -9.71 6.20 -6.21
CA LYS A 52 -8.99 7.40 -6.61
C LYS A 52 -10.01 8.52 -6.77
N ARG A 53 -10.01 9.47 -5.84
CA ARG A 53 -10.75 10.72 -6.02
C ARG A 53 -10.01 11.52 -7.10
N ASN A 54 -10.54 11.49 -8.33
CA ASN A 54 -10.17 12.47 -9.35
C ASN A 54 -10.88 13.77 -8.94
N GLU A 55 -10.11 14.80 -8.64
CA GLU A 55 -10.57 16.18 -8.50
C GLU A 55 -10.39 16.91 -9.83
#